data_AF-A0A9P7GYU0-F1
#
_entry.id   AF-A0A9P7GYU0-F1
#
_cell.length_a   1.000
_cell.length_b   1.000
_cell.length_c   1.000
_cell.angle_alpha   90.00
_cell.angle_beta   90.00
_cell.angle_gamma   90.00
#
_symmetry.space_group_name_H-M   'P 1'
#
loop_
_entity.id
_entity.type
_entity.pdbx_description
1 polymer ?
#
loop_
_entity_poly.entity_id
_entity_poly.type
_entity_poly.pdbx_seq_one_letter_code
_entity_poly.pdbx_strand_id
1 'polypeptide(L)'
;MFVCQFINTVASCTVIAANGVSLVKALANQIKNAANHKSCGEFSGTAAKGTVRYRYYSAGGDCDTTAEEKTIAGALEDHLKQFGDPLCETQCLNLTHGGTWNGFLLIGPADDFNSKAYCGPKLHFDHCTSGGKNDLTG
;
A
#
# COMPACT_ATOMS: atom_id res chain seq x y z
N MET A 1 3.57 -12.40 -3.16
CA MET A 1 4.11 -11.19 -2.49
C MET A 1 3.54 -11.12 -1.08
N PHE A 2 4.31 -10.66 -0.09
CA PHE A 2 3.79 -10.43 1.26
C PHE A 2 3.49 -8.94 1.45
N VAL A 3 2.42 -8.63 2.16
CA VAL A 3 2.12 -7.28 2.64
C VAL A 3 2.03 -7.33 4.14
N CYS A 4 2.91 -6.61 4.82
CA CYS A 4 2.93 -6.56 6.28
C CYS A 4 2.59 -5.18 6.80
N GLN A 5 1.76 -5.07 7.84
CA GLN A 5 1.33 -3.80 8.41
C GLN A 5 2.01 -3.47 9.74
N PHE A 6 2.19 -2.16 9.95
CA PHE A 6 2.45 -1.54 11.24
C PHE A 6 1.42 -0.43 11.46
N ILE A 7 0.71 -0.47 12.58
CA ILE A 7 -0.36 0.47 12.92
C ILE A 7 0.25 1.69 13.62
N ASN A 8 0.05 2.89 13.07
CA ASN A 8 0.60 4.12 13.65
C ASN A 8 -0.38 4.84 14.58
N THR A 9 -1.68 4.82 14.30
CA THR A 9 -2.69 5.56 15.08
C THR A 9 -4.05 4.87 15.03
N VAL A 10 -4.80 4.92 16.13
CA VAL A 10 -6.22 4.59 16.17
C VAL A 10 -7.07 5.80 15.79
N ALA A 11 -8.04 5.65 14.89
CA ALA A 11 -8.81 6.73 14.29
C ALA A 11 -10.26 6.33 13.91
N SER A 12 -10.99 7.25 13.29
CA SER A 12 -12.33 7.01 12.74
C SER A 12 -12.30 5.99 11.59
N CYS A 13 -13.33 5.14 11.53
CA CYS A 13 -13.42 4.05 10.55
C CYS A 13 -14.03 4.50 9.23
N THR A 14 -13.39 4.15 8.11
CA THR A 14 -13.91 4.33 6.75
C THR A 14 -14.07 2.97 6.06
N VAL A 15 -15.26 2.68 5.56
CA VAL A 15 -15.52 1.48 4.74
C VAL A 15 -14.92 1.66 3.36
N ILE A 16 -14.11 0.69 2.91
CA ILE A 16 -13.50 0.72 1.56
C ILE A 16 -14.11 -0.29 0.59
N ALA A 17 -14.96 -1.22 1.07
CA ALA A 17 -15.52 -2.34 0.28
C ALA A 17 -15.98 -2.03 -1.16
N ALA A 18 -16.68 -0.90 -1.38
CA ALA A 18 -17.21 -0.55 -2.70
C ALA A 18 -16.17 0.05 -3.67
N ASN A 19 -15.06 0.62 -3.15
CA ASN A 19 -14.03 1.31 -3.95
C ASN A 19 -12.64 0.68 -3.79
N GLY A 20 -12.50 -0.37 -2.97
CA GLY A 20 -11.23 -1.00 -2.63
C GLY A 20 -10.50 -1.53 -3.85
N VAL A 21 -11.21 -2.17 -4.79
CA VAL A 21 -10.63 -2.68 -6.05
C VAL A 21 -10.05 -1.56 -6.91
N SER A 22 -10.77 -0.43 -7.04
CA SER A 22 -10.29 0.71 -7.82
C SER A 22 -9.09 1.39 -7.16
N LEU A 23 -9.09 1.47 -5.83
CA LEU A 23 -7.98 1.98 -5.03
C LEU A 23 -6.71 1.15 -5.24
N VAL A 24 -6.78 -0.17 -5.07
CA VAL A 24 -5.60 -1.05 -5.17
C VAL A 24 -5.06 -1.10 -6.60
N LYS A 25 -5.93 -1.08 -7.62
CA LYS A 25 -5.52 -0.97 -9.03
C LYS A 25 -4.78 0.34 -9.30
N ALA A 26 -5.32 1.47 -8.84
CA ALA A 26 -4.68 2.77 -9.03
C ALA A 26 -3.31 2.85 -8.33
N LEU A 27 -3.23 2.38 -7.08
CA LEU A 27 -1.97 2.34 -6.33
C LEU A 27 -0.94 1.42 -7.00
N ALA A 28 -1.35 0.22 -7.40
CA ALA A 28 -0.46 -0.72 -8.06
C ALA A 28 0.08 -0.18 -9.38
N ASN A 29 -0.78 0.47 -10.19
CA ASN A 29 -0.37 1.10 -11.43
C ASN A 29 0.65 2.23 -11.18
N GLN A 30 0.41 3.10 -10.20
CA GLN A 30 1.36 4.15 -9.83
C GLN A 30 2.70 3.59 -9.35
N ILE A 31 2.67 2.57 -8.48
CA ILE A 31 3.88 1.91 -7.97
C ILE A 31 4.66 1.26 -9.12
N LYS A 32 3.99 0.51 -10.00
CA LYS A 32 4.65 -0.16 -11.14
C LYS A 32 5.19 0.85 -12.14
N ASN A 33 4.44 1.93 -12.42
CA ASN A 33 4.93 3.01 -13.29
C ASN A 33 6.17 3.68 -12.71
N ALA A 34 6.19 3.99 -11.41
CA ALA A 34 7.37 4.54 -10.74
C ALA A 34 8.58 3.59 -10.86
N ALA A 35 8.35 2.29 -10.65
CA ALA A 35 9.40 1.27 -10.79
C ALA A 35 9.93 1.13 -12.23
N ASN A 36 9.04 1.11 -13.24
CA ASN A 36 9.42 1.04 -14.65
C ASN A 36 10.28 2.23 -15.10
N HIS A 37 10.11 3.39 -14.46
CA HIS A 37 10.92 4.59 -14.72
C HIS A 37 12.15 4.69 -13.81
N LYS A 38 12.44 3.66 -13.00
CA LYS A 38 13.52 3.67 -12.00
C LYS A 38 13.46 4.88 -11.06
N SER A 39 12.24 5.36 -10.79
CA SER A 39 12.02 6.55 -9.99
C SER A 39 11.81 6.16 -8.53
N CYS A 40 12.87 6.23 -7.74
CA CYS A 40 12.73 6.26 -6.28
C CYS A 40 12.13 7.60 -5.88
N GLY A 41 11.20 7.59 -4.95
CA GLY A 41 10.62 8.81 -4.47
C GLY A 41 9.39 8.61 -3.62
N GLU A 42 8.82 9.74 -3.23
CA GLU A 42 7.58 9.80 -2.50
C GLU A 42 6.49 10.34 -3.42
N PHE A 43 5.32 9.69 -3.43
CA PHE A 43 4.11 10.28 -3.96
C PHE A 43 2.96 10.08 -2.97
N SER A 44 1.98 10.96 -3.03
CA SER A 44 0.83 10.94 -2.12
C SER A 44 -0.43 11.34 -2.86
N GLY A 45 -1.58 10.97 -2.29
CA GLY A 45 -2.86 11.26 -2.90
C GLY A 45 -4.04 10.90 -2.03
N THR A 46 -5.23 11.09 -2.62
CA THR A 46 -6.51 10.69 -2.06
C THR A 46 -7.21 9.72 -2.98
N ALA A 47 -7.98 8.80 -2.41
CA ALA A 47 -8.73 7.78 -3.12
C ALA A 47 -10.10 7.55 -2.47
N ALA A 48 -10.89 6.62 -3.01
CA ALA A 48 -12.24 6.30 -2.52
C ALA A 48 -13.13 7.55 -2.37
N LYS A 49 -13.15 8.40 -3.40
CA LYS A 49 -13.87 9.70 -3.39
C LYS A 49 -13.39 10.67 -2.29
N GLY A 50 -12.13 10.57 -1.89
CA GLY A 50 -11.51 11.47 -0.92
C GLY A 50 -11.50 10.96 0.51
N THR A 51 -12.11 9.81 0.80
CA THR A 51 -12.20 9.26 2.16
C THR A 51 -10.95 8.50 2.60
N VAL A 52 -10.06 8.17 1.67
CA VAL A 52 -8.77 7.52 1.94
C VAL A 52 -7.64 8.42 1.51
N ARG A 53 -6.64 8.58 2.36
CA ARG A 53 -5.35 9.20 2.04
C ARG A 53 -4.25 8.16 2.03
N TYR A 54 -3.26 8.38 1.17
CA TYR A 54 -2.08 7.55 1.12
C TYR A 54 -0.83 8.34 0.80
N ARG A 55 0.31 7.79 1.21
CA ARG A 55 1.65 8.18 0.81
C ARG A 55 2.46 6.92 0.55
N TYR A 56 3.03 6.84 -0.63
CA TYR A 56 3.97 5.79 -1.00
C TYR A 56 5.39 6.34 -1.01
N TYR A 57 6.31 5.53 -0.53
CA TYR A 57 7.74 5.78 -0.57
C TYR A 57 8.47 4.53 -1.06
N SER A 58 9.37 4.69 -2.03
CA SER A 58 10.28 3.63 -2.45
C SER A 58 11.74 4.02 -2.29
N ALA A 59 12.56 3.02 -1.95
CA ALA A 59 14.01 3.16 -1.86
C ALA A 59 14.74 1.85 -2.16
N GLY A 60 16.03 1.94 -2.47
CA GLY A 60 16.93 0.80 -2.66
C GLY A 60 17.02 0.32 -4.11
N GLY A 61 18.18 -0.25 -4.44
CA GLY A 61 18.49 -0.75 -5.79
C GLY A 61 18.42 0.32 -6.87
N ASP A 62 17.98 -0.11 -8.06
CA ASP A 62 17.62 0.74 -9.20
C ASP A 62 16.17 1.25 -9.12
N CYS A 63 15.53 1.16 -7.95
CA CYS A 63 14.10 1.47 -7.76
C CYS A 63 13.17 0.60 -8.61
N ASP A 64 13.69 -0.51 -9.14
CA ASP A 64 13.00 -1.45 -10.03
C ASP A 64 12.44 -2.63 -9.22
N THR A 65 11.22 -3.04 -9.52
CA THR A 65 10.58 -4.21 -8.92
C THR A 65 10.22 -5.23 -9.99
N THR A 66 10.62 -6.48 -9.77
CA THR A 66 10.18 -7.62 -10.59
C THR A 66 8.71 -7.99 -10.36
N ALA A 67 8.07 -7.39 -9.35
CA ALA A 67 6.64 -7.57 -9.15
C ALA A 67 5.85 -6.97 -10.31
N GLU A 68 4.94 -7.76 -10.87
CA GLU A 68 3.95 -7.29 -11.86
C GLU A 68 2.89 -6.42 -11.18
N GLU A 69 2.31 -5.47 -11.94
CA GLU A 69 1.24 -4.59 -11.43
C GLU A 69 0.11 -5.40 -10.76
N LYS A 70 -0.36 -6.46 -11.43
CA LYS A 70 -1.40 -7.36 -10.92
C LYS A 70 -1.03 -8.05 -9.60
N THR A 71 0.26 -8.35 -9.41
CA THR A 71 0.75 -8.98 -8.17
C THR A 71 0.69 -7.99 -7.02
N ILE A 72 1.10 -6.74 -7.27
CA ILE A 72 1.02 -5.64 -6.29
C ILE A 72 -0.44 -5.36 -5.94
N ALA A 73 -1.31 -5.23 -6.95
CA ALA A 73 -2.72 -4.95 -6.78
C ALA A 73 -3.42 -6.06 -5.99
N GLY A 74 -3.20 -7.34 -6.35
CA GLY A 74 -3.81 -8.47 -5.65
C GLY A 74 -3.32 -8.58 -4.20
N ALA A 75 -2.04 -8.35 -3.95
CA ALA A 75 -1.50 -8.39 -2.59
C ALA A 75 -2.06 -7.27 -1.69
N LEU A 76 -2.21 -6.06 -2.23
CA LEU A 76 -2.88 -4.95 -1.54
C LEU A 76 -4.38 -5.23 -1.32
N GLU A 77 -5.05 -5.82 -2.31
CA GLU A 77 -6.47 -6.18 -2.21
C GLU A 77 -6.72 -7.20 -1.10
N ASP A 78 -5.96 -8.30 -1.10
CA ASP A 78 -6.07 -9.35 -0.09
C ASP A 78 -5.83 -8.77 1.31
N HIS A 79 -4.81 -7.91 1.44
CA HIS A 79 -4.49 -7.25 2.70
C HIS A 79 -5.62 -6.32 3.18
N LEU A 80 -6.11 -5.43 2.32
CA LEU A 80 -7.18 -4.49 2.69
C LEU A 80 -8.53 -5.17 2.91
N LYS A 81 -8.83 -6.30 2.25
CA LYS A 81 -10.01 -7.11 2.57
C LYS A 81 -9.91 -7.76 3.94
N GLN A 82 -8.72 -8.21 4.33
CA GLN A 82 -8.53 -8.92 5.58
C GLN A 82 -8.40 -7.99 6.80
N PHE A 83 -7.74 -6.84 6.63
CA PHE A 83 -7.38 -5.96 7.74
C PHE A 83 -7.79 -4.49 7.53
N GLY A 84 -8.25 -4.13 6.34
CA GLY A 84 -8.56 -2.74 5.98
C GLY A 84 -10.05 -2.45 5.80
N ASP A 85 -10.97 -3.37 6.10
CA ASP A 85 -12.40 -3.08 5.98
C ASP A 85 -13.17 -3.38 7.27
N PRO A 86 -13.60 -2.33 8.01
CA PRO A 86 -13.35 -0.92 7.75
C PRO A 86 -11.90 -0.50 8.06
N LEU A 87 -11.38 0.48 7.32
CA LEU A 87 -10.07 1.07 7.57
C LEU A 87 -10.21 2.08 8.69
N CYS A 88 -9.71 1.77 9.88
CA CYS A 88 -9.88 2.62 11.06
C CYS A 88 -8.60 3.35 11.47
N GLU A 89 -7.50 3.12 10.77
CA GLU A 89 -6.17 3.43 11.28
C GLU A 89 -5.28 3.95 10.16
N THR A 90 -4.34 4.83 10.52
CA THR A 90 -3.20 5.09 9.64
C THR A 90 -2.22 3.93 9.83
N GLN A 91 -2.06 3.11 8.79
CA GLN A 91 -1.17 1.96 8.80
C GLN A 91 -0.08 2.09 7.74
N CYS A 92 1.12 1.65 8.08
CA CYS A 92 2.23 1.52 7.15
C CYS A 92 2.28 0.08 6.65
N LEU A 93 2.24 -0.10 5.34
CA LEU A 93 2.33 -1.38 4.67
C LEU A 93 3.72 -1.54 4.04
N ASN A 94 4.43 -2.61 4.41
CA ASN A 94 5.65 -3.03 3.76
C ASN A 94 5.30 -3.88 2.53
N LEU A 95 5.66 -3.38 1.35
CA LEU A 95 5.43 -4.01 0.07
C LEU A 95 6.69 -4.67 -0.49
N THR A 96 7.82 -4.60 0.21
CA THR A 96 9.13 -5.11 -0.22
C THR A 96 9.04 -6.55 -0.72
N HIS A 97 9.49 -6.78 -1.96
CA HIS A 97 9.33 -8.07 -2.64
C HIS A 97 10.61 -8.48 -3.36
N GLY A 98 11.48 -9.20 -2.64
CA GLY A 98 12.72 -9.76 -3.19
C GLY A 98 13.69 -8.70 -3.77
N GLY A 99 14.95 -9.09 -4.01
CA GLY A 99 15.93 -8.18 -4.60
C GLY A 99 16.24 -6.96 -3.71
N THR A 100 16.44 -5.81 -4.34
CA THR A 100 16.93 -4.57 -3.70
C THR A 100 15.86 -3.48 -3.54
N TRP A 101 14.65 -3.70 -4.08
CA TRP A 101 13.57 -2.73 -4.02
C TRP A 101 12.82 -2.82 -2.70
N ASN A 102 12.66 -1.68 -2.04
CA ASN A 102 11.86 -1.53 -0.85
C ASN A 102 10.73 -0.55 -1.13
N GLY A 103 9.48 -0.98 -0.93
CA GLY A 103 8.29 -0.17 -1.10
C GLY A 103 7.50 -0.09 0.20
N PHE A 104 7.10 1.11 0.59
CA PHE A 104 6.35 1.37 1.81
C PHE A 104 5.14 2.24 1.49
N LEU A 105 3.95 1.81 1.93
CA LEU A 105 2.70 2.50 1.69
C LEU A 105 2.04 2.87 3.02
N LEU A 106 2.03 4.15 3.35
CA LEU A 106 1.22 4.69 4.43
C LEU A 106 -0.21 4.92 3.90
N ILE A 107 -1.22 4.34 4.53
CA ILE A 107 -2.63 4.45 4.12
C ILE A 107 -3.55 4.57 5.34
N GLY A 108 -4.61 5.37 5.22
CA GLY A 108 -5.56 5.56 6.31
C GLY A 108 -6.79 6.40 5.92
N PRO A 109 -7.76 6.54 6.84
CA PRO A 109 -8.89 7.48 6.72
C PRO A 109 -8.38 8.89 6.48
N ALA A 110 -8.98 9.62 5.54
CA ALA A 110 -8.49 10.95 5.16
C ALA A 110 -8.59 12.00 6.28
N ASP A 111 -9.65 11.90 7.10
CA ASP A 111 -9.96 12.85 8.17
C ASP A 111 -8.92 12.80 9.31
N ASP A 112 -8.40 11.60 9.61
CA ASP A 112 -7.46 11.36 10.71
C ASP A 112 -6.08 10.88 10.21
N PHE A 113 -5.78 11.09 8.92
CA PHE A 113 -4.56 10.60 8.31
C PHE A 113 -3.32 11.24 8.94
N ASN A 114 -2.51 10.45 9.66
CA ASN A 114 -1.26 10.94 10.21
C ASN A 114 -0.17 11.02 9.14
N SER A 115 -0.21 12.10 8.36
CA SER A 115 0.78 12.40 7.31
C SER A 115 2.22 12.58 7.81
N LYS A 116 2.49 12.60 9.12
CA LYS A 116 3.84 12.68 9.67
C LYS A 116 4.35 11.35 10.20
N ALA A 117 3.49 10.32 10.21
CA ALA A 117 3.89 8.99 10.62
C ALA A 117 5.05 8.49 9.76
N TYR A 118 6.06 7.95 10.43
CA TYR A 118 7.16 7.29 9.73
C TYR A 118 6.63 5.99 9.11
N CYS A 119 6.92 5.77 7.83
CA CYS A 119 6.59 4.53 7.14
C CYS A 119 7.80 4.09 6.32
N GLY A 120 8.52 3.08 6.81
CA GLY A 120 9.82 2.71 6.26
C GLY A 120 10.46 1.51 6.96
N PRO A 121 11.70 1.16 6.59
CA PRO A 121 12.34 -0.11 6.97
C PRO A 121 12.67 -0.25 8.45
N LYS A 122 12.62 0.84 9.23
CA LYS A 122 12.92 0.81 10.68
C LYS A 122 11.73 0.34 11.53
N LEU A 123 10.56 0.15 10.93
CA LEU A 123 9.38 -0.35 11.64
C LEU A 123 9.45 -1.86 11.82
N HIS A 124 8.89 -2.35 12.92
CA HIS A 124 8.66 -3.77 13.15
C HIS A 124 7.27 -4.13 12.62
N PHE A 125 7.18 -5.08 11.68
CA PHE A 125 5.92 -5.43 11.03
C PHE A 125 5.47 -6.80 11.53
N ASP A 126 4.32 -6.85 12.22
CA ASP A 126 3.88 -8.05 12.95
C ASP A 126 2.73 -8.80 12.27
N HIS A 127 1.93 -8.10 11.44
CA HIS A 127 0.77 -8.68 10.76
C HIS A 127 1.00 -8.71 9.25
N CYS A 128 1.20 -9.91 8.69
CA CYS A 128 1.45 -10.11 7.27
C CYS A 128 0.32 -10.91 6.61
N THR A 129 -0.08 -10.49 5.41
CA THR A 129 -0.83 -11.32 4.48
C THR A 129 0.08 -11.77 3.34
N SER A 130 -0.13 -13.01 2.87
CA SER A 130 0.43 -13.46 1.59
C SER A 130 -0.65 -13.29 0.52
N GLY A 131 -0.37 -12.50 -0.51
CA GLY A 131 -1.30 -12.27 -1.62
C GLY A 131 -0.60 -12.20 -2.97
N GLY A 132 -1.39 -12.00 -4.02
CA GLY A 132 -0.88 -11.90 -5.39
C GLY A 132 -0.76 -13.23 -6.13
N LYS A 133 -1.63 -14.21 -5.83
CA LYS A 133 -2.08 -15.10 -6.90
C LYS A 133 -2.73 -14.18 -7.95
N ASN A 134 -2.48 -14.42 -9.23
CA ASN A 134 -2.86 -13.55 -10.35
C ASN A 134 -4.40 -13.49 -10.57
N ASP A 135 -5.17 -13.29 -9.51
CA ASP A 135 -6.61 -13.54 -9.43
C ASP A 135 -7.43 -12.28 -9.71
N LEU A 136 -6.79 -11.15 -10.04
CA LEU A 136 -7.44 -10.00 -10.64
C LEU A 136 -7.80 -10.31 -12.09
N THR A 137 -8.83 -11.14 -12.27
CA THR A 137 -9.50 -11.31 -13.57
C THR A 137 -10.18 -10.00 -13.94
N GLY A 138 -9.88 -9.52 -15.15
CA GLY A 138 -10.37 -8.26 -15.71
C GLY A 138 -11.88 -8.11 -15.73
#